data_AF-A0A2L0AD64-F1
#
_entry.id   AF-A0A2L0AD64-F1
#
_cell.length_a   1.000
_cell.length_b   1.000
_cell.length_c   1.000
_cell.angle_alpha   90.00
_cell.angle_beta   90.00
_cell.angle_gamma   90.00
#
_symmetry.space_group_name_H-M   'P 1'
#
loop_
_entity.id
_entity.type
_entity.pdbx_description
1 polymer ?
#
loop_
_entity_poly.entity_id
_entity_poly.type
_entity_poly.pdbx_seq_one_letter_code
_entity_poly.pdbx_strand_id
1 'polypeptide(L)'
;MDSGIRLDPRFATGVLLFRTQSVMTQDEANKFHALTTSGASVGLDAAPPSAILVGPESKSTPAAPDGLDSSLILWAKRHGYPDVTLPATNAQLYLRPSKRAGRLIYTEL
;
A
#
# COMPACT_ATOMS: atom_id res chain seq x y z
N MET A 1 -5.15 18.08 -12.62
CA MET A 1 -5.40 18.07 -11.16
C MET A 1 -4.36 17.15 -10.56
N ASP A 2 -3.44 17.67 -9.74
CA ASP A 2 -2.47 16.88 -8.98
C ASP A 2 -2.99 16.81 -7.54
N SER A 3 -2.91 15.65 -6.90
CA SER A 3 -3.42 15.45 -5.54
C SER A 3 -2.56 16.15 -4.47
N GLY A 4 -1.37 16.65 -4.84
CA GLY A 4 -0.41 17.25 -3.90
C GLY A 4 0.24 16.22 -2.96
N ILE A 5 -0.08 14.94 -3.14
CA ILE A 5 0.48 13.83 -2.38
C ILE A 5 1.66 13.27 -3.17
N ARG A 6 2.85 13.23 -2.54
CA ARG A 6 4.00 12.56 -3.13
C ARG A 6 3.69 11.08 -3.31
N LEU A 7 3.54 10.64 -4.56
CA LEU A 7 3.52 9.23 -4.91
C LEU A 7 4.86 8.61 -4.53
N ASP A 8 4.79 7.40 -3.98
CA ASP A 8 5.99 6.63 -3.74
C ASP A 8 6.62 6.24 -5.09
N PRO A 9 7.85 6.68 -5.39
CA PRO A 9 8.46 6.47 -6.70
C PRO A 9 8.62 4.99 -7.05
N ARG A 10 8.55 4.08 -6.07
CA ARG A 10 8.61 2.64 -6.32
C ARG A 10 7.39 2.07 -7.02
N PHE A 11 6.31 2.84 -7.03
CA PHE A 11 5.08 2.54 -7.76
C PHE A 11 4.94 3.39 -9.04
N ALA A 12 5.89 4.29 -9.32
CA ALA A 12 5.85 5.15 -10.50
C ALA A 12 6.08 4.40 -11.81
N THR A 13 6.67 3.19 -11.76
CA THR A 13 6.85 2.31 -12.91
C THR A 13 5.53 1.65 -13.40
N GLY A 14 4.40 1.96 -12.74
CA GLY A 14 3.07 1.54 -13.13
C GLY A 14 2.66 0.15 -12.62
N VAL A 15 1.35 -0.13 -12.66
CA VAL A 15 0.71 -1.36 -12.17
C VAL A 15 1.24 -2.66 -12.80
N LEU A 16 1.93 -2.57 -13.94
CA LEU A 16 2.40 -3.73 -14.71
C LEU A 16 3.47 -4.53 -13.97
N LEU A 17 4.48 -3.88 -13.39
CA LEU A 17 5.55 -4.60 -12.68
C LEU A 17 5.04 -5.32 -11.44
N PHE A 18 4.17 -4.67 -10.67
CA PHE A 18 3.53 -5.27 -9.50
C PHE A 18 2.68 -6.50 -9.88
N ARG A 19 1.97 -6.46 -11.03
CA ARG A 19 1.13 -7.56 -11.53
C ARG A 19 1.90 -8.77 -12.06
N THR A 20 3.17 -8.61 -12.44
CA THR A 20 3.90 -9.65 -13.18
C THR A 20 4.56 -10.73 -12.32
N GLN A 21 4.44 -10.67 -10.99
CA GLN A 21 4.87 -11.63 -9.95
C GLN A 21 6.31 -12.21 -9.99
N SER A 22 6.97 -12.38 -11.14
CA SER A 22 8.21 -13.16 -11.27
C SER A 22 8.97 -12.96 -12.59
N VAL A 23 8.75 -11.87 -13.34
CA VAL A 23 9.54 -11.62 -14.57
C VAL A 23 10.94 -11.09 -14.24
N MET A 24 11.17 -10.69 -12.97
CA MET A 24 12.42 -10.12 -12.50
C MET A 24 12.83 -10.76 -11.18
N THR A 25 14.13 -10.99 -11.02
CA THR A 25 14.76 -11.27 -9.72
C THR A 25 14.66 -10.06 -8.80
N GLN A 26 14.85 -10.26 -7.48
CA GLN A 26 14.84 -9.16 -6.51
C GLN A 26 15.92 -8.11 -6.84
N ASP A 27 17.09 -8.54 -7.31
CA ASP A 27 18.17 -7.64 -7.71
C ASP A 27 17.82 -6.79 -8.94
N GLU A 28 17.09 -7.36 -9.90
CA GLU A 28 16.56 -6.60 -11.04
C GLU A 28 15.47 -5.63 -10.60
N ALA A 29 14.54 -6.06 -9.75
CA ALA A 29 13.51 -5.18 -9.19
C ALA A 29 14.13 -3.98 -8.45
N ASN A 30 15.19 -4.21 -7.67
CA ASN A 30 15.93 -3.17 -6.97
C ASN A 30 16.57 -2.15 -7.94
N LYS A 31 17.16 -2.62 -9.05
CA LYS A 31 17.75 -1.74 -10.09
C LYS A 31 16.71 -0.86 -10.77
N PHE A 32 15.49 -1.36 -10.95
CA PHE A 32 14.38 -0.59 -11.55
C PHE A 32 13.60 0.23 -10.52
N HIS A 33 14.02 0.22 -9.25
CA HIS A 33 13.25 0.79 -8.14
C HIS A 33 11.81 0.26 -8.11
N ALA A 34 11.55 -0.95 -8.59
CA ALA A 34 10.21 -1.50 -8.73
C ALA A 34 9.81 -2.27 -7.47
N LEU A 35 8.53 -2.19 -7.11
CA LEU A 35 7.92 -3.09 -6.13
C LEU A 35 7.24 -4.26 -6.85
N THR A 36 7.61 -5.49 -6.48
CA THR A 36 6.91 -6.72 -6.88
C THR A 36 6.06 -7.23 -5.74
N THR A 37 5.09 -8.12 -6.00
CA THR A 37 4.31 -8.76 -4.93
C THR A 37 5.17 -9.56 -3.95
N SER A 38 6.24 -10.21 -4.44
CA SER A 38 7.18 -10.98 -3.61
C SER A 38 8.12 -10.10 -2.78
N GLY A 39 8.54 -8.94 -3.31
CA GLY A 39 9.41 -7.98 -2.64
C GLY A 39 8.66 -6.91 -1.84
N ALA A 40 7.32 -6.94 -1.83
CA ALA A 40 6.50 -5.88 -1.26
C ALA A 40 6.80 -5.63 0.22
N SER A 41 6.93 -6.68 1.03
CA SER A 41 7.25 -6.52 2.46
C SER A 41 8.60 -5.83 2.68
N VAL A 42 9.65 -6.31 2.02
CA VAL A 42 11.01 -5.74 2.14
C VAL A 42 11.03 -4.27 1.73
N GLY A 43 10.37 -3.93 0.62
CA GLY A 43 10.22 -2.54 0.20
C GLY A 43 9.49 -1.72 1.25
N LEU A 44 8.29 -2.13 1.63
CA LEU A 44 7.47 -1.38 2.59
C LEU A 44 8.14 -1.26 3.97
N ASP A 45 8.93 -2.23 4.41
CA ASP A 45 9.69 -2.15 5.66
C ASP A 45 10.82 -1.12 5.56
N ALA A 46 11.53 -1.06 4.44
CA ALA A 46 12.63 -0.12 4.21
C ALA A 46 12.15 1.35 4.11
N ALA A 47 10.97 1.57 3.55
CA ALA A 47 10.32 2.87 3.50
C ALA A 47 8.81 2.69 3.68
N PRO A 48 8.31 2.71 4.93
CA PRO A 48 6.88 2.57 5.19
C PRO A 48 6.10 3.67 4.46
N PRO A 49 4.95 3.40 3.85
CA PRO A 49 4.12 4.43 3.24
C PRO A 49 3.34 5.22 4.31
N SER A 50 2.80 6.39 3.96
CA SER A 50 1.90 7.13 4.87
C SER A 50 0.48 6.57 4.84
N ALA A 51 0.10 5.97 3.72
CA ALA A 51 -1.20 5.37 3.48
C ALA A 51 -1.09 4.23 2.46
N ILE A 52 -1.96 3.24 2.56
CA ILE A 52 -2.11 2.15 1.61
C ILE A 52 -3.58 2.09 1.22
N LEU A 53 -3.87 2.24 -0.06
CA LEU A 53 -5.21 2.13 -0.63
C LEU A 53 -5.33 0.78 -1.35
N VAL A 54 -6.32 -0.01 -0.98
CA VAL A 54 -6.59 -1.35 -1.54
C VAL A 54 -8.08 -1.50 -1.84
N GLY A 55 -8.49 -2.56 -2.53
CA GLY A 55 -9.87 -2.83 -2.93
C GLY A 55 -10.02 -3.04 -4.44
N PRO A 56 -9.51 -2.15 -5.29
CA PRO A 56 -9.63 -2.28 -6.74
C PRO A 56 -9.03 -3.57 -7.32
N GLU A 57 -8.00 -4.13 -6.69
CA GLU A 57 -7.27 -5.31 -7.18
C GLU A 57 -7.41 -6.53 -6.24
N SER A 58 -8.46 -6.54 -5.40
CA SER A 58 -8.74 -7.62 -4.43
C SER A 58 -9.31 -8.89 -5.07
N LYS A 59 -9.71 -8.85 -6.35
CA LYS A 59 -10.28 -10.02 -7.02
C LYS A 59 -9.21 -11.08 -7.26
N SER A 60 -9.56 -12.31 -6.90
CA SER A 60 -8.76 -13.50 -7.23
C SER A 60 -8.62 -13.67 -8.74
N THR A 61 -7.42 -14.03 -9.19
CA THR A 61 -7.12 -14.45 -10.56
C THR A 61 -6.20 -15.68 -10.52
N PRO A 62 -6.08 -16.47 -11.60
CA PRO A 62 -5.13 -17.58 -11.63
C PRO A 62 -3.68 -17.18 -11.32
N ALA A 63 -3.29 -15.96 -11.72
CA ALA A 63 -1.96 -15.41 -11.43
C ALA A 63 -1.86 -14.84 -10.00
N ALA A 64 -2.97 -14.45 -9.37
CA ALA A 64 -3.01 -13.93 -8.00
C ALA A 64 -4.23 -14.51 -7.26
N PRO A 65 -4.13 -15.75 -6.72
CA PRO A 65 -5.27 -16.44 -6.12
C PRO A 65 -5.89 -15.70 -4.93
N ASP A 66 -5.09 -14.95 -4.19
CA ASP A 66 -5.55 -14.14 -3.05
C ASP A 66 -5.90 -12.69 -3.43
N GLY A 67 -5.83 -12.35 -4.72
CA GLY A 67 -5.85 -10.97 -5.20
C GLY A 67 -4.52 -10.25 -4.96
N LEU A 68 -4.26 -9.18 -5.71
CA LEU A 68 -2.98 -8.46 -5.65
C LEU A 68 -2.85 -7.59 -4.39
N ASP A 69 -3.99 -7.16 -3.85
CA ASP A 69 -4.07 -6.34 -2.64
C ASP A 69 -3.76 -7.11 -1.35
N SER A 70 -3.81 -8.45 -1.38
CA SER A 70 -3.66 -9.31 -0.20
C SER A 70 -2.35 -9.08 0.56
N SER A 71 -1.22 -9.02 -0.16
CA SER A 71 0.10 -8.79 0.41
C SER A 71 0.20 -7.44 1.13
N LEU A 72 -0.43 -6.40 0.56
CA LEU A 72 -0.48 -5.05 1.12
C LEU A 72 -1.38 -4.99 2.37
N ILE A 73 -2.55 -5.64 2.33
CA ILE A 73 -3.46 -5.76 3.47
C ILE A 73 -2.78 -6.48 4.64
N LEU A 74 -2.13 -7.61 4.37
CA LEU A 74 -1.44 -8.38 5.39
C LEU A 74 -0.27 -7.60 5.99
N TRP A 75 0.49 -6.89 5.15
CA TRP A 75 1.57 -6.03 5.62
C TRP A 75 1.05 -4.89 6.51
N ALA A 76 -0.01 -4.20 6.10
CA ALA A 76 -0.61 -3.10 6.84
C ALA A 76 -1.09 -3.54 8.23
N LYS A 77 -1.80 -4.68 8.29
CA LYS A 77 -2.29 -5.27 9.54
C LYS A 77 -1.16 -5.65 10.48
N ARG A 78 -0.09 -6.30 9.98
CA ARG A 78 1.08 -6.66 10.79
C ARG A 78 1.79 -5.43 11.38
N HIS A 79 1.76 -4.30 10.68
CA HIS A 79 2.39 -3.05 11.11
C HIS A 79 1.44 -2.10 11.86
N GLY A 80 0.24 -2.57 12.21
CA GLY A 80 -0.71 -1.83 13.03
C GLY A 80 -1.35 -0.63 12.33
N TYR A 81 -1.37 -0.58 11.00
CA TYR A 81 -2.06 0.47 10.27
C TYR A 81 -3.57 0.28 10.46
N PRO A 82 -4.29 1.23 11.10
CA PRO A 82 -5.75 1.14 11.21
C PRO A 82 -6.41 1.26 9.84
N ASP A 83 -7.48 0.49 9.65
CA ASP A 83 -8.39 0.63 8.51
C ASP A 83 -9.29 1.87 8.72
N VAL A 84 -9.41 2.68 7.69
CA VAL A 84 -10.29 3.84 7.61
C VAL A 84 -11.25 3.60 6.46
N THR A 85 -12.51 3.36 6.81
CA THR A 85 -13.58 3.15 5.83
C THR A 85 -13.77 4.41 5.00
N LEU A 86 -13.60 4.29 3.68
CA LEU A 86 -13.92 5.36 2.73
C LEU A 86 -15.41 5.29 2.36
N PRO A 87 -16.19 6.37 2.55
CA PRO A 87 -17.60 6.39 2.17
C PRO A 87 -17.75 6.14 0.67
N ALA A 88 -18.76 5.35 0.28
CA ALA A 88 -19.18 5.13 -1.10
C ALA A 88 -18.16 4.46 -2.05
N THR A 89 -17.15 3.74 -1.52
CA THR A 89 -16.23 2.96 -2.35
C THR A 89 -16.05 1.54 -1.83
N ASN A 90 -15.68 0.62 -2.71
CA ASN A 90 -15.21 -0.72 -2.32
C ASN A 90 -13.72 -0.70 -1.90
N ALA A 91 -13.13 0.50 -1.73
CA ALA A 91 -11.74 0.66 -1.36
C ALA A 91 -11.59 0.77 0.16
N GLN A 92 -10.50 0.22 0.67
CA GLN A 92 -10.08 0.33 2.07
C GLN A 92 -8.81 1.16 2.14
N LEU A 93 -8.71 2.03 3.13
CA LEU A 93 -7.57 2.89 3.34
C LEU A 93 -6.90 2.56 4.68
N TYR A 94 -5.68 2.04 4.62
CA TYR A 94 -4.87 1.80 5.79
C TYR A 94 -3.94 2.99 6.01
N LEU A 95 -4.06 3.68 7.14
CA LEU A 95 -3.23 4.86 7.44
C LEU A 95 -2.08 4.50 8.37
N ARG A 96 -0.92 5.14 8.18
CA ARG A 96 0.18 5.00 9.12
C ARG A 96 -0.28 5.44 10.51
N PRO A 97 0.01 4.67 11.57
CA PRO A 97 -0.29 5.09 12.93
C PRO A 97 0.38 6.43 13.22
N SER A 98 -0.41 7.48 13.36
CA SER A 98 0.09 8.73 13.91
C SER A 98 0.46 8.47 15.36
N LYS A 99 1.70 8.74 15.77
CA LYS A 99 1.97 9.00 17.19
C LYS A 99 1.05 10.15 17.55
N ARG A 100 -0.01 9.91 18.33
CA ARG A 100 -0.90 10.98 18.80
C ARG A 100 -0.02 12.07 19.41
N ALA A 101 0.08 13.23 18.75
CA ALA A 101 0.30 14.47 19.47
C ALA A 101 -0.90 14.63 20.41
N GLY A 102 -0.65 15.10 21.63
CA GLY A 102 -1.61 15.08 22.73
C GLY A 102 -3.03 15.54 22.35
N ARG A 103 -4.00 14.82 22.92
CA ARG A 103 -5.43 15.14 23.04
C ARG A 103 -5.75 16.64 22.85
N LEU A 104 -6.29 17.02 21.69
CA LEU A 104 -7.01 18.28 21.55
C LEU A 104 -8.45 18.05 22.02
N ILE A 105 -8.77 18.61 23.18
CA ILE A 105 -10.12 18.72 23.71
C ILE A 105 -10.75 19.89 22.97
N TYR A 106 -11.79 19.66 22.17
CA TYR A 106 -12.68 20.73 21.73
C TYR A 106 -13.82 20.81 22.74
N THR A 107 -13.83 21.89 23.52
CA THR A 107 -14.99 22.31 24.31
C THR A 107 -15.86 23.17 23.39
N GLU A 108 -17.11 22.78 23.19
CA GLU A 108 -18.10 23.60 22.49
C GLU A 108 -18.42 24.87 23.31
N LEU A 109 -18.54 26.00 22.62
CA LEU A 109 -19.18 27.24 23.10
C LEU A 109 -20.55 27.37 22.46
#